data_AF-H1LWB2-F1
#
_entry.id   AF-H1LWB2-F1
#
_cell.length_a   1.000
_cell.length_b   1.000
_cell.length_c   1.000
_cell.angle_alpha   90.00
_cell.angle_beta   90.00
_cell.angle_gamma   90.00
#
_symmetry.space_group_name_H-M   'P 1'
#
loop_
_entity.id
_entity.type
_entity.pdbx_description
1 polymer ?
#
loop_
_entity_poly.entity_id
_entity_poly.type
_entity_poly.pdbx_seq_one_letter_code
_entity_poly.pdbx_strand_id
1 'polypeptide(L)'
;MPISVNKLDWELAYKNTDLVDYYKGLIALRKEISGLCDKSENSYKHITDMWKQSRVVGFSVNNDKDSLWSQVKVIYNASKKDFEVKSLDGDFEVLCDGNDSMLWKKSITAKAPIKVGKQSVLILGKKRIEEI
;
A
#
# COMPACT_ATOMS: atom_id res chain seq x y z
N MET A 1 -24.87 27.03 4.06
CA MET A 1 -25.00 25.92 3.09
C MET A 1 -26.12 24.99 3.54
N PRO A 2 -26.90 24.41 2.62
CA PRO A 2 -28.02 23.54 2.98
C PRO A 2 -27.57 22.14 3.43
N ILE A 3 -28.30 21.55 4.38
CA ILE A 3 -28.02 20.20 4.91
C ILE A 3 -28.10 19.14 3.82
N SER A 4 -28.98 19.31 2.84
CA SER A 4 -29.10 18.42 1.68
C SER A 4 -27.79 18.25 0.91
N VAL A 5 -26.90 19.24 0.96
CA VAL A 5 -25.57 19.21 0.31
C VAL A 5 -24.50 18.66 1.27
N ASN A 6 -24.59 18.95 2.58
CA ASN A 6 -23.53 18.65 3.54
C ASN A 6 -23.74 17.39 4.39
N LYS A 7 -24.89 16.73 4.28
CA LYS A 7 -25.18 15.51 5.07
C LYS A 7 -24.26 14.35 4.66
N LEU A 8 -23.93 13.50 5.63
CA LEU A 8 -23.38 12.18 5.33
C LEU A 8 -24.50 11.33 4.71
N ASP A 9 -24.29 10.89 3.48
CA ASP A 9 -25.19 9.98 2.78
C ASP A 9 -24.82 8.52 3.09
N TRP A 10 -25.50 7.97 4.09
CA TRP A 10 -25.30 6.57 4.51
C TRP A 10 -25.78 5.57 3.46
N GLU A 11 -26.79 5.90 2.65
CA GLU A 11 -27.22 5.03 1.56
C GLU A 11 -26.13 4.91 0.50
N LEU A 12 -25.42 6.01 0.21
CA LEU A 12 -24.27 5.98 -0.68
C LEU A 12 -23.14 5.10 -0.12
N ALA A 13 -22.90 5.15 1.20
CA ALA A 13 -21.92 4.27 1.84
C ALA A 13 -22.31 2.78 1.73
N TYR A 14 -23.58 2.43 1.93
CA TYR A 14 -24.07 1.05 1.74
C TYR A 14 -24.03 0.62 0.27
N LYS A 15 -24.31 1.51 -0.68
CA LYS A 15 -24.18 1.22 -2.12
C LYS A 15 -22.73 0.98 -2.55
N ASN A 16 -21.75 1.47 -1.80
CA ASN A 16 -20.32 1.38 -2.10
C ASN A 16 -19.57 0.60 -1.01
N THR A 17 -20.15 -0.47 -0.47
CA THR A 17 -19.52 -1.26 0.62
C THR A 17 -18.11 -1.73 0.25
N ASP A 18 -17.89 -2.18 -0.99
CA ASP A 18 -16.56 -2.61 -1.44
C ASP A 18 -15.51 -1.49 -1.32
N LEU A 19 -15.88 -0.26 -1.67
CA LEU A 19 -14.99 0.90 -1.52
C LEU A 19 -14.75 1.23 -0.04
N VAL A 20 -15.79 1.17 0.78
CA VAL A 20 -15.69 1.37 2.24
C VAL A 20 -14.73 0.34 2.84
N ASP A 21 -14.87 -0.93 2.49
CA ASP A 21 -14.03 -2.01 2.99
C ASP A 21 -12.59 -1.92 2.46
N TYR A 22 -12.42 -1.48 1.20
CA TYR A 22 -11.10 -1.17 0.65
C TYR A 22 -10.38 -0.11 1.50
N TYR A 23 -11.05 0.99 1.86
CA TYR A 23 -10.47 2.02 2.73
C TYR A 23 -10.21 1.53 4.16
N LYS A 24 -11.11 0.71 4.74
CA LYS A 24 -10.86 0.08 6.04
C LYS A 24 -9.60 -0.78 6.01
N GLY A 25 -9.39 -1.55 4.94
CA GLY A 25 -8.20 -2.38 4.78
C GLY A 25 -6.92 -1.55 4.66
N LEU A 26 -6.94 -0.43 3.92
CA LEU A 26 -5.81 0.50 3.86
C LEU A 26 -5.48 1.13 5.22
N ILE A 27 -6.50 1.55 5.99
CA ILE A 27 -6.31 2.10 7.33
C ILE A 27 -5.74 1.04 8.27
N ALA A 28 -6.22 -0.19 8.19
CA ALA A 28 -5.69 -1.31 8.97
C ALA A 28 -4.23 -1.59 8.60
N LEU A 29 -3.92 -1.74 7.31
CA LEU A 29 -2.56 -1.98 6.82
C LEU A 29 -1.60 -0.87 7.24
N ARG A 30 -1.99 0.41 7.18
CA ARG A 30 -1.13 1.53 7.62
C ARG A 30 -0.65 1.36 9.07
N LYS A 31 -1.49 0.82 9.96
CA LYS A 31 -1.13 0.62 11.37
C LYS A 31 -0.05 -0.43 11.57
N GLU A 32 0.09 -1.36 10.63
CA GLU A 32 1.10 -2.42 10.63
C GLU A 32 2.44 -1.96 9.99
N ILE A 33 2.51 -0.73 9.46
CA ILE A 33 3.71 -0.17 8.81
C ILE A 33 4.25 0.94 9.72
N SER A 34 5.17 0.59 10.62
CA SER A 34 5.66 1.53 11.65
C SER A 34 6.31 2.78 11.05
N GLY A 35 7.02 2.64 9.91
CA GLY A 35 7.64 3.78 9.22
C GLY A 35 6.64 4.80 8.67
N LEU A 36 5.36 4.45 8.53
CA LEU A 36 4.29 5.41 8.20
C LEU A 36 3.61 6.00 9.44
N CYS A 37 3.91 5.47 10.63
CA CYS A 37 3.35 5.87 11.91
C CYS A 37 4.29 6.72 12.76
N ASP A 38 5.58 6.83 12.39
CA ASP A 38 6.51 7.73 13.07
C ASP A 38 6.05 9.20 12.93
N LYS A 39 5.97 9.88 14.08
CA LYS A 39 5.60 11.29 14.21
C LYS A 39 6.77 12.17 14.64
N SER A 40 7.96 11.59 14.77
CA SER A 40 9.17 12.31 15.09
C SER A 40 9.61 13.22 13.95
N GLU A 41 10.51 14.15 14.24
CA GLU A 41 11.22 14.95 13.24
C GLU A 41 12.05 14.09 12.26
N ASN A 42 12.36 12.84 12.62
CA ASN A 42 13.12 11.90 11.80
C ASN A 42 12.24 11.02 10.91
N SER A 43 10.92 11.17 10.95
CA SER A 43 9.95 10.34 10.20
C SER A 43 10.25 10.24 8.70
N TYR A 44 10.75 11.31 8.09
CA TYR A 44 11.11 11.32 6.68
C TYR A 44 12.22 10.31 6.33
N LYS A 45 13.08 9.93 7.28
CA LYS A 45 14.19 8.98 7.07
C LYS A 45 13.70 7.56 6.79
N HIS A 46 12.46 7.24 7.15
CA HIS A 46 11.86 5.94 6.82
C HIS A 46 11.57 5.81 5.33
N ILE A 47 11.43 6.91 4.58
CA ILE A 47 11.12 6.89 3.15
C ILE A 47 12.42 6.82 2.32
N THR A 48 12.59 5.75 1.57
CA THR A 48 13.80 5.50 0.74
C THR A 48 13.44 5.12 -0.70
N ASP A 49 14.45 4.98 -1.55
CA ASP A 49 14.33 4.42 -2.91
C ASP A 49 13.23 5.06 -3.77
N MET A 50 13.04 6.38 -3.65
CA MET A 50 12.02 7.09 -4.41
C MET A 50 12.39 7.16 -5.89
N TRP A 51 11.44 6.81 -6.75
CA TRP A 51 11.58 6.93 -8.19
C TRP A 51 10.25 7.32 -8.84
N LYS A 52 10.34 7.89 -10.05
CA LYS A 52 9.16 8.25 -10.83
C LYS A 52 9.38 7.98 -12.31
N GLN A 53 8.29 7.61 -12.97
CA GLN A 53 8.15 7.55 -14.42
C GLN A 53 6.86 8.27 -14.81
N SER A 54 6.53 8.31 -16.11
CA SER A 54 5.29 8.93 -16.57
C SER A 54 4.08 8.26 -15.91
N ARG A 55 3.37 9.01 -15.05
CA ARG A 55 2.15 8.58 -14.32
C ARG A 55 2.33 7.42 -13.33
N VAL A 56 3.57 7.04 -13.01
CA VAL A 56 3.86 5.98 -12.03
C VAL A 56 4.93 6.48 -11.07
N VAL A 57 4.71 6.31 -9.77
CA VAL A 57 5.68 6.64 -8.73
C VAL A 57 5.84 5.46 -7.79
N GLY A 58 7.07 5.25 -7.30
CA GLY A 58 7.36 4.22 -6.33
C GLY A 58 8.34 4.69 -5.28
N PHE A 59 8.23 4.12 -4.08
CA PHE A 59 9.14 4.37 -2.97
C PHE A 59 9.11 3.20 -1.99
N SER A 60 10.12 3.14 -1.14
CA SER A 60 10.22 2.20 -0.03
C SER A 60 9.94 2.91 1.31
N VAL A 61 9.46 2.14 2.28
CA VAL A 61 9.29 2.53 3.68
C VAL A 61 10.01 1.50 4.54
N ASN A 62 11.03 1.91 5.27
CA ASN A 62 11.71 1.04 6.23
C ASN A 62 10.98 1.08 7.58
N ASN A 63 10.71 -0.09 8.14
CA ASN A 63 10.05 -0.22 9.44
C ASN A 63 11.05 -0.55 10.55
N ASP A 64 10.59 -0.36 11.78
CA ASP A 64 11.33 -0.67 12.98
C ASP A 64 11.51 -2.19 13.19
N LYS A 65 12.40 -2.55 14.11
CA LYS A 65 12.78 -3.95 14.37
C LYS A 65 11.59 -4.83 14.75
N ASP A 66 10.61 -4.28 15.45
CA ASP A 66 9.45 -5.01 15.96
C ASP A 66 8.34 -5.20 14.91
N SER A 67 8.49 -4.63 13.71
CA SER A 67 7.52 -4.79 12.63
C SER A 67 7.71 -6.10 11.86
N LEU A 68 6.59 -6.69 11.44
CA LEU A 68 6.54 -7.93 10.65
C LEU A 68 7.32 -7.81 9.32
N TRP A 69 7.19 -6.66 8.66
CA TRP A 69 7.94 -6.34 7.45
C TRP A 69 9.09 -5.42 7.79
N SER A 70 10.29 -5.77 7.34
CA SER A 70 11.48 -4.91 7.45
C SER A 70 11.40 -3.70 6.53
N GLN A 71 10.84 -3.90 5.33
CA GLN A 71 10.67 -2.86 4.31
C GLN A 71 9.35 -3.07 3.57
N VAL A 72 8.67 -1.98 3.22
CA VAL A 72 7.46 -1.97 2.41
C VAL A 72 7.71 -1.15 1.14
N LYS A 73 7.40 -1.69 -0.03
CA LYS A 73 7.42 -0.96 -1.30
C LYS A 73 6.00 -0.52 -1.65
N VAL A 74 5.84 0.74 -2.01
CA VAL A 74 4.56 1.34 -2.45
C VAL A 74 4.73 1.83 -3.87
N ILE A 75 3.84 1.40 -4.78
CA ILE A 75 3.86 1.80 -6.18
C ILE A 75 2.47 2.29 -6.57
N TYR A 76 2.35 3.58 -6.90
CA TYR A 76 1.12 4.18 -7.41
C TYR A 76 1.16 4.27 -8.93
N ASN A 77 0.13 3.77 -9.59
CA ASN A 77 -0.05 3.87 -11.04
C ASN A 77 -1.28 4.73 -11.35
N ALA A 78 -1.06 6.01 -11.67
CA ALA A 78 -2.12 6.94 -12.09
C ALA A 78 -2.44 6.84 -13.60
N SER A 79 -1.79 5.93 -14.33
CA SER A 79 -2.01 5.75 -15.76
C SER A 79 -3.30 4.96 -16.03
N LYS A 80 -3.79 5.04 -17.28
CA LYS A 80 -4.96 4.26 -17.75
C LYS A 80 -4.57 2.86 -18.24
N LYS A 81 -3.31 2.45 -18.06
CA LYS A 81 -2.76 1.16 -18.48
C LYS A 81 -2.10 0.48 -17.30
N ASP A 82 -1.95 -0.83 -17.35
CA ASP A 82 -1.19 -1.54 -16.34
C ASP A 82 0.29 -1.18 -16.46
N PHE A 83 0.96 -1.12 -15.32
CA PHE A 83 2.41 -0.95 -15.23
C PHE A 83 3.03 -2.27 -14.77
N GLU A 84 4.18 -2.64 -15.31
CA GLU A 84 4.83 -3.91 -15.01
C GLU A 84 6.14 -3.68 -14.26
N VAL A 85 6.24 -4.28 -13.07
CA VAL A 85 7.46 -4.34 -12.29
C VAL A 85 8.23 -5.59 -12.73
N LYS A 86 9.34 -5.39 -13.44
CA LYS A 86 10.10 -6.46 -14.09
C LYS A 86 10.92 -7.32 -13.15
N SER A 87 11.39 -6.76 -12.04
CA SER A 87 12.21 -7.46 -11.05
C SER A 87 11.86 -7.03 -9.64
N LEU A 88 12.06 -7.95 -8.70
CA LEU A 88 11.91 -7.72 -7.26
C LEU A 88 13.19 -8.20 -6.58
N ASP A 89 13.85 -7.29 -5.84
CA ASP A 89 15.10 -7.62 -5.16
C ASP A 89 14.83 -8.21 -3.77
N GLY A 90 14.54 -9.51 -3.76
CA GLY A 90 14.28 -10.32 -2.57
C GLY A 90 12.84 -10.84 -2.48
N ASP A 91 12.56 -11.55 -1.39
CA ASP A 91 11.25 -12.16 -1.16
C ASP A 91 10.26 -11.14 -0.63
N PHE A 92 9.34 -10.73 -1.51
CA PHE A 92 8.23 -9.85 -1.18
C PHE A 92 6.92 -10.64 -1.13
N GLU A 93 5.98 -10.15 -0.34
CA GLU A 93 4.58 -10.56 -0.39
C GLU A 93 3.68 -9.39 -0.77
N VAL A 94 2.54 -9.69 -1.39
CA VAL A 94 1.54 -8.71 -1.80
C VAL A 94 0.67 -8.35 -0.58
N LEU A 95 0.76 -7.10 -0.15
CA LEU A 95 0.01 -6.58 1.01
C LEU A 95 -1.32 -5.96 0.61
N CYS A 96 -1.34 -5.29 -0.55
CA CYS A 96 -2.50 -4.62 -1.10
C CYS A 96 -2.31 -4.43 -2.61
N ASP A 97 -3.37 -4.63 -3.38
CA ASP A 97 -3.45 -4.22 -4.78
C ASP A 97 -4.69 -3.34 -5.02
N GLY A 98 -5.01 -3.06 -6.29
CA GLY A 98 -6.16 -2.23 -6.65
C GLY A 98 -7.54 -2.82 -6.35
N ASN A 99 -7.64 -4.11 -6.00
CA ASN A 99 -8.89 -4.81 -5.75
C ASN A 99 -9.05 -5.19 -4.27
N ASP A 100 -7.97 -5.56 -3.58
CA ASP A 100 -8.01 -6.06 -2.21
C ASP A 100 -6.90 -5.40 -1.37
N SER A 101 -7.33 -4.67 -0.33
CA SER A 101 -6.45 -3.99 0.63
C SER A 101 -6.15 -4.81 1.88
N MET A 102 -6.61 -6.07 1.94
CA MET A 102 -6.40 -7.02 3.04
C MET A 102 -5.54 -8.23 2.64
N LEU A 103 -4.86 -8.19 1.49
CA LEU A 103 -3.98 -9.28 1.03
C LEU A 103 -2.85 -9.61 2.00
N TRP A 104 -2.42 -8.63 2.81
CA TRP A 104 -1.43 -8.82 3.89
C TRP A 104 -1.82 -9.88 4.92
N LYS A 105 -3.10 -10.22 5.05
CA LYS A 105 -3.57 -11.32 5.93
C LYS A 105 -3.43 -12.71 5.29
N LYS A 106 -3.12 -12.78 3.99
CA LYS A 106 -3.11 -14.02 3.19
C LYS A 106 -1.70 -14.54 2.89
N SER A 107 -0.64 -13.81 3.26
CA SER A 107 0.77 -14.18 3.02
C SER A 107 1.08 -14.59 1.56
N ILE A 108 0.64 -13.77 0.59
CA ILE A 108 0.78 -14.09 -0.84
C ILE A 108 2.16 -13.68 -1.34
N THR A 109 3.03 -14.63 -1.69
CA THR A 109 4.34 -14.33 -2.29
C THR A 109 4.19 -13.59 -3.63
N ALA A 110 4.91 -12.47 -3.76
CA ALA A 110 5.02 -11.71 -5.00
C ALA A 110 6.11 -12.32 -5.90
N LYS A 111 5.80 -12.49 -7.19
CA LYS A 111 6.77 -12.95 -8.20
C LYS A 111 6.81 -11.95 -9.34
N ALA A 112 8.02 -11.61 -9.79
CA ALA A 112 8.20 -10.78 -10.96
C ALA A 112 8.07 -11.63 -12.25
N PRO A 113 7.56 -11.05 -13.35
CA PRO A 113 7.00 -9.72 -13.42
C PRO A 113 5.64 -9.62 -12.70
N ILE A 114 5.41 -8.51 -11.99
CA ILE A 114 4.15 -8.24 -11.30
C ILE A 114 3.49 -6.98 -11.85
N LYS A 115 2.17 -7.03 -12.04
CA LYS A 115 1.39 -5.91 -12.57
C LYS A 115 0.91 -5.00 -11.44
N VAL A 116 1.04 -3.71 -11.67
CA VAL A 116 0.33 -2.65 -10.95
C VAL A 116 -0.82 -2.21 -11.85
N GLY A 117 -2.05 -2.48 -11.42
CA GLY A 117 -3.24 -2.15 -12.20
C GLY A 117 -3.31 -0.67 -12.56
N LYS A 118 -4.00 -0.35 -13.66
CA LYS A 118 -4.34 1.04 -14.01
C LYS A 118 -5.07 1.73 -12.85
N GLN A 119 -4.76 3.01 -12.61
CA GLN A 119 -5.41 3.84 -11.57
C GLN A 119 -5.45 3.18 -10.19
N SER A 120 -4.39 2.47 -9.81
CA SER A 120 -4.34 1.71 -8.57
C SER A 120 -3.01 1.89 -7.83
N VAL A 121 -2.91 1.19 -6.70
CA VAL A 121 -1.67 1.00 -5.95
C VAL A 121 -1.31 -0.48 -5.92
N LEU A 122 -0.02 -0.78 -5.81
CA LEU A 122 0.50 -2.07 -5.37
C LEU A 122 1.40 -1.81 -4.15
N ILE A 123 1.14 -2.52 -3.06
CA ILE A 123 1.95 -2.46 -1.83
C ILE A 123 2.53 -3.84 -1.59
N LEU A 124 3.86 -3.90 -1.44
CA LEU A 124 4.62 -5.14 -1.23
C LEU A 124 5.38 -5.07 0.10
N GLY A 125 5.43 -6.16 0.85
CA GLY A 125 6.15 -6.26 2.12
C GLY A 125 7.30 -7.25 2.03
N LYS A 126 8.49 -6.87 2.49
CA LYS A 126 9.63 -7.77 2.67
C LYS A 126 9.62 -8.29 4.10
N LYS A 127 9.35 -9.58 4.29
CA LYS A 127 9.38 -10.18 5.63
C LYS A 127 10.76 -10.00 6.26
N ARG A 128 10.78 -9.74 7.56
CA ARG A 128 12.01 -9.80 8.34
C ARG A 128 12.43 -11.26 8.44
N ILE A 129 13.65 -11.57 8.00
CA ILE A 129 14.28 -12.86 8.27
C ILE A 129 14.95 -12.69 9.64
N GLU A 130 14.54 -13.48 10.63
CA GLU A 130 15.28 -13.56 11.89
C GLU A 130 16.60 -14.28 11.59
N GLU A 131 17.72 -13.59 11.78
CA GLU A 131 19.02 -14.25 11.89
C GLU A 131 19.03 -14.95 13.26
N ILE A 132 19.14 -16.29 13.24
CA ILE A 132 19.33 -17.15 14.42
C ILE A 132 20.74 -16.93 14.97
#